data_AF-A0A522GMN2-F1
#
_entry.id   AF-A0A522GMN2-F1
#
_cell.length_a   1.000
_cell.length_b   1.000
_cell.length_c   1.000
_cell.angle_alpha   90.00
_cell.angle_beta   90.00
_cell.angle_gamma   90.00
#
_symmetry.space_group_name_H-M   'P 1'
#
loop_
_entity.id
_entity.type
_entity.pdbx_description
1 polymer ?
#
loop_
_entity_poly.entity_id
_entity_poly.type
_entity_poly.pdbx_seq_one_letter_code
_entity_poly.pdbx_strand_id
1 'polypeptide(L)'
;MFICICNAINERQVQSAVAGGALTMSDLREQLGVATCCGRCAATAAEYLPSGRLGAHAPAAGLGTVVVEAANDATVVAPMVEEVVRRA
;
A
#
# COMPACT_ATOMS: atom_id res chain seq x y z
N MET A 1 -2.31 -10.08 7.43
CA MET A 1 -3.61 -9.93 8.14
C MET A 1 -4.41 -8.75 7.57
N PHE A 2 -5.73 -8.61 7.81
CA PHE A 2 -6.44 -7.33 7.57
C PHE A 2 -6.16 -6.34 8.71
N ILE A 3 -5.67 -5.16 8.36
CA ILE A 3 -5.44 -4.06 9.30
C ILE A 3 -6.68 -3.16 9.37
N CYS A 4 -7.30 -2.86 8.22
CA CYS A 4 -8.53 -2.07 8.16
C CYS A 4 -9.65 -2.87 7.51
N ILE A 5 -10.72 -3.13 8.27
CA ILE A 5 -11.89 -3.84 7.75
C ILE A 5 -12.74 -2.92 6.86
N CYS A 6 -12.94 -1.67 7.26
CA CYS A 6 -13.80 -0.74 6.54
C CYS A 6 -13.39 -0.53 5.08
N ASN A 7 -12.07 -0.45 4.84
CA ASN A 7 -11.51 -0.17 3.53
C ASN A 7 -10.74 -1.37 2.96
N ALA A 8 -10.93 -2.55 3.55
CA ALA A 8 -10.29 -3.80 3.14
C ALA A 8 -8.76 -3.70 2.95
N ILE A 9 -8.07 -3.04 3.89
CA ILE A 9 -6.61 -2.86 3.83
C ILE A 9 -5.92 -3.97 4.62
N ASN A 10 -5.00 -4.66 3.97
CA ASN A 10 -4.19 -5.72 4.56
C ASN A 10 -2.79 -5.24 4.95
N GLU A 11 -2.14 -6.06 5.76
CA GLU A 11 -0.81 -5.83 6.34
C GLU A 11 0.28 -5.68 5.28
N ARG A 12 0.23 -6.46 4.19
CA ARG A 12 1.22 -6.37 3.11
C ARG A 12 1.12 -5.02 2.40
N GLN A 13 -0.09 -4.49 2.23
CA GLN A 13 -0.31 -3.16 1.67
C GLN A 13 0.26 -2.06 2.58
N VAL A 14 0.05 -2.16 3.90
CA VAL A 14 0.65 -1.20 4.84
C VAL A 14 2.18 -1.27 4.79
N GLN A 15 2.76 -2.47 4.81
CA GLN A 15 4.21 -2.67 4.66
C GLN A 15 4.74 -2.10 3.32
N SER A 16 4.03 -2.33 2.22
CA SER A 16 4.40 -1.81 0.90
C SER A 16 4.34 -0.28 0.84
N ALA A 17 3.34 0.35 1.46
CA ALA A 17 3.24 1.80 1.53
C ALA A 17 4.38 2.40 2.37
N VAL A 18 4.72 1.78 3.51
CA VAL A 18 5.88 2.17 4.33
C VAL A 18 7.18 2.02 3.55
N ALA A 19 7.37 0.90 2.86
CA ALA A 19 8.54 0.68 2.00
C ALA A 19 8.60 1.66 0.80
N GLY A 20 7.43 2.10 0.32
CA GLY A 20 7.28 3.14 -0.70
C GLY A 20 7.47 4.58 -0.18
N GLY A 21 7.74 4.76 1.11
CA GLY A 21 8.06 6.06 1.71
C GLY A 21 6.96 6.68 2.56
N ALA A 22 5.91 5.95 2.95
CA ALA A 22 4.96 6.43 3.95
C ALA A 22 5.62 6.47 5.33
N LEU A 23 5.76 7.66 5.91
CA LEU A 23 6.44 7.88 7.20
C LEU A 23 5.46 8.26 8.32
N THR A 24 4.26 8.71 7.95
CA THR A 24 3.25 9.22 8.88
C THR A 24 1.89 8.55 8.67
N MET A 25 1.02 8.66 9.67
CA MET A 25 -0.38 8.22 9.54
C MET A 25 -1.14 9.01 8.48
N SER A 26 -0.77 10.27 8.22
CA SER A 26 -1.36 11.05 7.14
C SER A 26 -1.02 10.44 5.79
N ASP A 27 0.23 10.04 5.57
CA ASP A 27 0.66 9.39 4.32
C ASP A 27 -0.14 8.09 4.09
N LEU A 28 -0.29 7.25 5.13
CA LEU A 28 -1.07 6.02 5.00
C LEU A 28 -2.56 6.27 4.73
N ARG A 29 -3.13 7.36 5.27
CA ARG A 29 -4.52 7.77 5.02
C ARG A 29 -4.69 8.21 3.57
N GLU A 30 -3.76 9.00 3.06
CA GLU A 30 -3.79 9.51 1.69
C GLU A 30 -3.55 8.40 0.67
N GLN A 31 -2.59 7.50 0.93
CA GLN A 31 -2.22 6.43 -0.01
C GLN A 31 -3.19 5.24 0.02
N LEU A 32 -3.60 4.80 1.21
CA LEU A 32 -4.37 3.55 1.38
C LEU A 32 -5.80 3.78 1.88
N GLY A 33 -6.15 5.00 2.27
CA GLY A 33 -7.43 5.27 2.92
C GLY A 33 -7.54 4.68 4.34
N VAL A 34 -6.46 4.19 4.97
CA VAL A 34 -6.55 3.56 6.31
C VAL A 34 -7.14 4.56 7.33
N ALA A 35 -7.94 4.09 8.29
CA ALA A 35 -8.51 4.94 9.36
C ALA A 35 -9.37 6.14 8.90
N THR A 36 -9.88 6.17 7.66
CA THR A 36 -10.76 7.24 7.15
C THR A 36 -12.25 6.99 7.41
N CYS A 37 -12.64 5.77 7.79
CA CYS A 37 -14.03 5.42 8.13
C CYS A 37 -14.27 5.41 9.65
N CYS A 38 -14.09 4.26 10.32
CA CYS A 38 -14.39 4.12 11.76
C CYS A 38 -13.20 4.42 12.69
N GLY A 39 -11.98 4.57 12.15
CA GLY A 39 -10.78 4.91 12.90
C GLY A 39 -10.17 3.80 13.79
N ARG A 40 -10.85 2.67 14.05
CA ARG A 40 -10.37 1.62 14.99
C ARG A 40 -9.00 1.02 14.63
N CYS A 41 -8.65 1.01 13.36
CA CYS A 41 -7.37 0.46 12.88
C CYS A 41 -6.18 1.42 13.05
N ALA A 42 -6.39 2.67 13.46
CA ALA A 42 -5.34 3.70 13.47
C ALA A 42 -4.13 3.34 14.34
N ALA A 43 -4.37 2.85 15.56
CA ALA A 43 -3.29 2.46 16.47
C ALA A 43 -2.45 1.31 15.87
N THR A 44 -3.11 0.28 15.34
CA THR A 44 -2.45 -0.86 14.71
C THR A 44 -1.67 -0.45 13.46
N ALA A 45 -2.25 0.39 12.59
CA ALA A 45 -1.56 0.87 11.39
C ALA A 45 -0.31 1.70 11.73
N ALA A 46 -0.38 2.51 12.80
CA ALA A 46 0.75 3.31 13.26
C ALA A 46 1.93 2.47 13.77
N GLU A 47 1.70 1.23 14.22
CA GLU A 47 2.78 0.34 14.66
C GLU A 47 3.73 -0.04 13.51
N TYR A 48 3.25 -0.03 12.27
CA TYR A 48 4.05 -0.35 11.07
C TYR A 48 4.89 0.83 10.56
N LEU A 49 4.61 2.05 11.01
CA LEU A 49 5.40 3.23 10.65
C LEU A 49 6.80 3.15 11.28
N PRO A 50 7.79 3.91 10.79
CA PRO A 50 9.16 3.88 11.31
C PRO A 50 9.28 4.18 12.81
N SER A 51 8.39 5.00 13.37
CA SER A 51 8.33 5.30 14.81
C SER A 51 7.60 4.21 15.63
N GLY A 52 6.97 3.25 14.96
CA GLY A 52 6.20 2.17 15.57
C GLY A 52 7.04 0.94 15.88
N ARG A 53 6.53 0.11 16.80
CA ARG A 53 7.20 -1.12 17.27
C ARG A 53 7.42 -2.18 16.18
N LEU A 54 6.60 -2.14 15.12
CA LEU A 54 6.73 -3.03 13.98
C LEU A 54 7.55 -2.37 12.85
N GLY A 55 7.89 -1.07 12.87
CA GLY A 55 8.61 -0.40 11.76
C GLY A 55 9.97 -1.01 11.36
N ALA A 56 10.57 -1.88 12.18
CA ALA A 56 11.83 -2.55 11.90
C ALA A 56 11.72 -3.79 10.96
N HIS A 57 10.52 -4.28 10.64
CA HIS A 57 10.34 -5.43 9.72
C HIS A 57 10.19 -5.02 8.24
N ALA A 58 10.88 -3.98 7.78
CA ALA A 58 10.84 -3.62 6.36
C ALA A 58 11.44 -4.76 5.51
N PRO A 59 10.68 -5.40 4.59
CA PRO A 59 11.28 -6.32 3.62
C PRO A 59 12.13 -5.49 2.65
N ALA A 60 13.35 -5.96 2.40
CA ALA A 60 14.28 -5.31 1.50
C ALA A 60 13.72 -5.27 0.06
N ALA A 61 13.54 -4.04 -0.44
CA ALA A 61 13.62 -3.62 -1.84
C ALA A 61 12.88 -4.43 -2.92
N GLY A 62 11.86 -3.79 -3.50
CA GLY A 62 11.44 -4.03 -4.89
C GLY A 62 11.14 -2.68 -5.54
N LEU A 63 11.95 -2.30 -6.53
CA LEU A 63 11.83 -1.06 -7.28
C LEU A 63 10.48 -0.98 -8.02
N GLY A 64 9.72 0.08 -7.74
CA GLY A 64 8.78 0.71 -8.67
C GLY A 64 7.49 -0.07 -8.99
N THR A 65 6.45 0.13 -8.17
CA THR A 65 5.07 0.16 -8.66
C THR A 65 4.25 1.08 -7.77
N VAL A 66 3.56 2.05 -8.39
CA VAL A 66 2.56 2.88 -7.72
C VAL A 66 1.37 1.96 -7.41
N VAL A 67 1.25 1.54 -6.16
CA VAL A 67 0.07 0.79 -5.71
C VAL A 67 -0.94 1.78 -5.17
N VAL A 68 -1.82 2.24 -6.03
CA VAL A 68 -3.15 2.68 -5.59
C VAL A 68 -4.11 1.73 -6.26
N GLU A 69 -4.73 0.81 -5.52
CA GLU A 69 -6.11 0.33 -5.75
C GLU A 69 -6.56 -0.60 -4.58
N ALA A 70 -7.76 -0.34 -4.06
CA ALA A 70 -8.57 -1.27 -3.25
C ALA A 70 -10.03 -1.14 -3.75
N ALA A 71 -10.80 -2.21 -3.99
CA ALA A 71 -11.44 -3.00 -2.93
C ALA A 71 -11.77 -4.47 -3.30
N ASN A 72 -11.30 -5.05 -4.41
CA ASN A 72 -11.39 -6.50 -4.67
C ASN A 72 -10.29 -6.92 -5.65
N ASP A 73 -9.25 -7.56 -5.13
CA ASP A 73 -8.01 -7.87 -5.85
C ASP A 73 -8.25 -8.90 -6.96
N ALA A 74 -8.17 -8.47 -8.22
CA ALA A 74 -8.10 -9.32 -9.40
C ALA A 74 -6.80 -9.01 -10.15
N THR A 75 -5.68 -9.50 -9.63
CA THR A 75 -4.39 -9.48 -10.35
C THR A 75 -4.49 -10.18 -11.71
N VAL A 76 -4.84 -9.47 -12.79
CA VAL A 76 -4.35 -9.61 -14.20
C VAL A 76 -4.79 -8.31 -14.93
N VAL A 77 -3.96 -7.46 -15.54
CA VAL A 77 -3.13 -7.69 -16.74
C VAL A 77 -1.97 -6.69 -16.76
N ALA A 78 -0.81 -7.21 -17.17
CA ALA A 78 0.49 -6.59 -17.42
C ALA A 78 0.46 -5.19 -18.09
N PRO A 79 1.56 -4.40 -17.98
CA PRO A 79 1.70 -3.20 -18.81
C PRO A 79 1.65 -3.61 -20.28
N MET A 80 0.70 -3.08 -21.03
CA MET A 80 0.69 -3.19 -22.48
C MET A 80 1.90 -2.40 -22.98
N VAL A 81 3.00 -3.10 -23.23
CA VAL A 81 4.11 -2.58 -24.03
C VAL A 81 3.53 -2.22 -25.39
N GLU A 82 3.67 -0.95 -25.75
CA GLU A 82 3.26 -0.39 -27.02
C GLU A 82 4.05 -1.07 -28.17
N GLU A 83 3.38 -1.93 -28.94
CA GLU A 83 3.82 -2.25 -30.30
C GLU A 83 2.84 -1.58 -31.28
N VAL A 84 3.22 -0.39 -31.76
CA VAL A 84 2.67 0.17 -33.00
C VAL A 84 3.82 0.40 -33.98
N VAL A 85 4.12 -0.69 -34.70
CA VAL A 85 4.34 -0.78 -36.15
C VAL A 85 5.31 0.23 -36.76
N ARG A 86 6.52 -0.27 -37.07
CA ARG A 86 7.29 0.18 -38.23
C ARG A 86 6.52 -0.18 -39.51
N ARG A 87 6.13 0.83 -40.30
CA ARG A 87 5.97 0.69 -41.75
C ARG A 87 6.70 1.86 -42.40
N ALA A 88 7.81 1.51 -43.05
CA ALA A 88 8.37 2.26 -44.17
C ALA A 88 7.49 2.05 -45.41
#